data_AF-A0A7X7NQI7-F1
#
_entry.id   AF-A0A7X7NQI7-F1
#
_cell.length_a   1.000
_cell.length_b   1.000
_cell.length_c   1.000
_cell.angle_alpha   90.00
_cell.angle_beta   90.00
_cell.angle_gamma   90.00
#
_symmetry.space_group_name_H-M   'P 1'
#
loop_
_entity.id
_entity.type
_entity.pdbx_description
1 polymer ?
#
loop_
_entity_poly.entity_id
_entity_poly.type
_entity_poly.pdbx_seq_one_letter_code
_entity_poly.pdbx_strand_id
1 'polypeptide(L)'
;MEASLVLGPMVRHVDGDTAAIWVETARAGEVAVRLPGRDGQAVWRAPTFCVHGHHYALVEVTGLRPGERTAYDVLVDDQVVWPAEDDPFPPPALATSPPEGPLRLAFGSCRTSVPHDAVHHLTHGVDALRTYGLALSAGEPGPLGVAPDLLLLLGDQVYADSTSEAMQ
;
A
#
# COMPACT_ATOMS: atom_id res chain seq x y z
N MET A 1 -19.80 10.56 13.37
CA MET A 1 -19.49 9.68 12.23
C MET A 1 -18.00 9.54 12.19
N GLU A 2 -17.52 8.30 12.25
CA GLU A 2 -16.13 7.93 12.49
C GLU A 2 -15.23 8.36 11.33
N ALA A 3 -13.98 8.72 11.62
CA ALA A 3 -12.97 8.91 10.59
C ALA A 3 -12.49 7.53 10.14
N SER A 4 -12.70 7.16 8.87
CA SER A 4 -12.38 5.82 8.38
C SER A 4 -11.84 5.85 6.95
N LEU A 5 -11.05 4.83 6.62
CA LEU A 5 -10.61 4.54 5.27
C LEU A 5 -11.70 3.78 4.50
N VAL A 6 -11.84 4.11 3.22
CA VAL A 6 -12.62 3.34 2.23
C VAL A 6 -11.68 2.46 1.41
N LEU A 7 -10.57 3.03 0.92
CA LEU A 7 -9.54 2.32 0.18
C LEU A 7 -8.13 2.76 0.61
N GLY A 8 -7.19 1.83 0.43
CA GLY A 8 -5.79 2.02 0.81
C GLY A 8 -5.51 1.69 2.28
N PRO A 9 -4.36 2.15 2.82
CA PRO A 9 -3.38 3.00 2.13
C PRO A 9 -2.59 2.26 1.05
N MET A 10 -2.27 2.98 -0.03
CA MET A 10 -1.37 2.50 -1.07
C MET A 10 -0.14 3.40 -1.15
N VAL A 11 1.03 2.81 -0.98
CA VAL A 11 2.30 3.47 -1.26
C VAL A 11 2.46 3.57 -2.78
N ARG A 12 2.32 4.77 -3.33
CA ARG A 12 2.30 4.99 -4.78
C ARG A 12 3.69 5.19 -5.38
N HIS A 13 4.60 5.72 -4.57
CA HIS A 13 5.99 6.07 -4.91
C HIS A 13 6.84 5.94 -3.65
N VAL A 14 8.07 5.44 -3.80
CA VAL A 14 9.16 5.53 -2.82
C VAL A 14 10.48 5.66 -3.57
N ASP A 15 11.36 6.52 -3.11
CA ASP A 15 12.75 6.61 -3.59
C ASP A 15 13.76 6.57 -2.42
N GLY A 16 14.84 7.34 -2.51
CA GLY A 16 15.90 7.34 -1.49
C GLY A 16 15.48 8.04 -0.20
N ASP A 17 14.60 9.05 -0.25
CA ASP A 17 14.25 9.86 0.92
C ASP A 17 12.80 10.36 0.95
N THR A 18 12.00 10.02 -0.05
CA THR A 18 10.57 10.37 -0.11
C THR A 18 9.67 9.15 -0.33
N ALA A 19 8.41 9.31 0.05
CA ALA A 19 7.34 8.38 -0.27
C ALA A 19 6.01 9.12 -0.46
N ALA A 20 5.12 8.59 -1.30
CA ALA A 20 3.76 9.10 -1.46
C ALA A 20 2.75 8.04 -1.04
N ILE A 21 1.87 8.39 -0.11
CA ILE A 21 0.78 7.52 0.35
C ILE A 21 -0.55 8.07 -0.16
N TRP A 22 -1.28 7.22 -0.89
CA TRP A 22 -2.62 7.51 -1.38
C TRP A 22 -3.67 6.77 -0.53
N VAL A 23 -4.77 7.45 -0.23
CA VAL A 23 -5.94 6.88 0.46
C VAL A 23 -7.24 7.42 -0.12
N GLU A 24 -8.32 6.67 0.09
CA GLU A 24 -9.69 7.18 0.03
C GLU A 24 -10.31 7.15 1.44
N THR A 25 -10.95 8.24 1.84
CA THR A 25 -11.65 8.39 3.13
C THR A 25 -13.15 8.46 2.93
N ALA A 26 -13.92 8.06 3.95
CA ALA A 26 -15.39 8.03 3.86
C ALA A 26 -16.04 9.42 3.72
N ARG A 27 -15.30 10.48 4.03
CA ARG A 27 -15.75 11.88 3.98
C ARG A 27 -14.53 12.80 3.86
N ALA A 28 -14.79 14.08 3.61
CA ALA A 28 -13.76 15.10 3.69
C ALA A 28 -13.11 15.15 5.09
N GLY A 29 -11.81 15.39 5.13
CA GLY A 29 -11.01 15.46 6.36
C GLY A 29 -9.55 15.78 6.09
N GLU A 30 -8.73 15.64 7.12
CA GLU A 30 -7.27 15.73 7.01
C GLU A 30 -6.66 14.33 7.21
N VAL A 31 -5.77 13.95 6.30
CA VAL A 31 -5.02 12.69 6.39
C VAL A 31 -3.61 12.99 6.84
N ALA A 32 -3.12 12.22 7.81
CA ALA A 32 -1.75 12.32 8.29
C ALA A 32 -1.02 10.98 8.18
N VAL A 33 0.27 11.04 7.85
CA VAL A 33 1.19 9.90 7.97
C VAL A 33 2.15 10.18 9.09
N ARG A 34 2.26 9.24 10.04
CA ARG A 34 3.14 9.34 11.21
C ARG A 34 4.20 8.24 11.16
N LEU A 35 5.45 8.60 11.43
CA LEU A 35 6.54 7.62 11.61
C LEU A 35 6.84 7.47 13.11
N PRO A 36 6.35 6.41 13.79
CA PRO A 36 6.68 6.16 15.18
C PRO A 36 8.19 5.85 15.36
N GLY A 37 8.80 6.39 16.40
CA GLY A 37 10.18 6.03 16.80
C GLY A 37 11.32 6.86 16.20
N ARG A 38 11.04 7.92 15.42
CA ARG A 38 12.06 8.93 15.04
C ARG A 38 12.25 9.93 16.19
N ASP A 39 13.45 10.52 16.31
CA ASP A 39 13.74 11.56 17.30
C ASP A 39 12.86 12.80 17.05
N GLY A 40 11.70 12.82 17.71
CA GLY A 40 10.56 13.68 17.35
C GLY A 40 9.54 12.96 16.47
N GLN A 41 8.26 13.09 16.81
CA GLN A 41 7.15 12.51 16.06
C GLN A 41 7.00 13.26 14.72
N ALA A 42 7.60 12.72 13.67
CA ALA A 42 7.48 13.28 12.34
C ALA A 42 6.10 12.91 11.75
N VAL A 43 5.33 13.93 11.40
CA VAL A 43 3.97 13.80 10.86
C VAL A 43 3.83 14.68 9.63
N TRP A 44 3.37 14.10 8.53
CA TRP A 44 3.05 14.80 7.28
C TRP A 44 1.55 14.76 7.07
N ARG A 45 0.97 15.85 6.56
CA ARG A 45 -0.48 16.03 6.48
C ARG A 45 -0.89 16.52 5.09
N ALA A 46 -2.04 16.07 4.62
CA ALA A 46 -2.69 16.61 3.44
C ALA A 46 -4.21 16.63 3.64
N PRO A 47 -4.91 17.68 3.19
CA PRO A 47 -6.37 17.66 3.15
C PRO A 47 -6.86 16.68 2.07
N THR A 48 -8.04 16.12 2.27
CA THR A 48 -8.71 15.37 1.21
C THR A 48 -9.18 16.30 0.09
N PHE A 49 -9.15 15.83 -1.16
CA PHE A 49 -9.80 16.45 -2.31
C PHE A 49 -10.93 15.55 -2.83
N CYS A 50 -11.95 16.15 -3.44
CA CYS A 50 -13.15 15.44 -3.88
C CYS A 50 -13.17 15.22 -5.39
N VAL A 51 -13.43 13.99 -5.82
CA VAL A 51 -13.67 13.63 -7.22
C VAL A 51 -14.91 12.75 -7.28
N HIS A 52 -15.94 13.17 -8.03
CA HIS A 52 -17.21 12.44 -8.15
C HIS A 52 -17.87 12.03 -6.82
N GLY A 53 -17.69 12.82 -5.75
CA GLY A 53 -18.26 12.52 -4.43
C GLY A 53 -17.39 11.63 -3.54
N HIS A 54 -16.26 11.14 -4.04
CA HIS A 54 -15.26 10.39 -3.29
C HIS A 54 -14.16 11.32 -2.77
N HIS A 55 -13.63 11.04 -1.58
CA HIS A 55 -12.64 11.87 -0.91
C HIS A 55 -11.29 11.17 -0.87
N TYR A 56 -10.30 11.75 -1.55
CA TYR A 56 -8.96 11.18 -1.67
C TYR A 56 -7.93 12.07 -0.99
N ALA A 57 -6.85 11.48 -0.50
CA ALA A 57 -5.66 12.25 -0.10
C ALA A 57 -4.39 11.62 -0.66
N LEU A 58 -3.40 12.47 -0.92
CA LEU A 58 -2.04 12.09 -1.28
C LEU A 58 -1.09 12.78 -0.31
N VAL A 59 -0.52 12.03 0.62
CA VAL A 59 0.42 12.54 1.61
C VAL A 59 1.84 12.26 1.14
N GLU A 60 2.63 13.32 0.94
CA GLU A 60 4.04 13.23 0.62
C GLU A 60 4.86 13.24 1.91
N VAL A 61 5.56 12.13 2.15
CA VAL A 61 6.49 11.94 3.27
C VAL A 61 7.90 12.22 2.75
N THR A 62 8.63 13.08 3.44
CA THR A 62 9.97 13.54 3.02
C THR A 62 11.02 13.33 4.11
N GLY A 63 12.29 13.35 3.75
CA GLY A 63 13.39 13.23 4.72
C GLY A 63 13.48 11.85 5.37
N LEU A 64 13.00 10.80 4.69
CA LEU A 64 13.26 9.41 5.05
C LEU A 64 14.76 9.12 4.94
N ARG A 65 15.25 8.15 5.72
CA ARG A 65 16.65 7.73 5.63
C ARG A 65 16.79 6.74 4.47
N PRO A 66 17.79 6.88 3.58
CA PRO A 66 18.01 5.94 2.48
C PRO A 66 18.33 4.52 2.95
N GLY A 67 17.79 3.52 2.24
CA GLY A 67 18.00 2.10 2.54
C GLY A 67 17.35 1.61 3.82
N GLU A 68 16.38 2.35 4.38
CA GLU A 68 15.72 2.02 5.64
C GLU A 68 14.28 1.60 5.43
N ARG A 69 13.85 0.64 6.25
CA ARG A 69 12.46 0.22 6.35
C ARG A 69 11.85 0.82 7.61
N THR A 70 11.02 1.84 7.44
CA THR A 70 10.45 2.62 8.55
C THR A 70 8.95 2.33 8.69
N ALA A 71 8.50 1.90 9.86
CA ALA A 71 7.08 1.69 10.14
C ALA A 71 6.31 3.03 10.06
N TYR A 72 5.04 2.98 9.69
CA TYR A 72 4.19 4.18 9.64
C TYR A 72 2.74 3.90 10.06
N ASP A 73 2.08 4.92 10.57
CA ASP A 73 0.63 4.93 10.79
C ASP A 73 -0.03 5.90 9.82
N VAL A 74 -1.28 5.65 9.45
CA VAL A 74 -2.16 6.62 8.80
C VAL A 74 -3.23 7.06 9.78
N LEU A 75 -3.44 8.36 9.85
CA LEU A 75 -4.48 8.97 10.64
C LEU A 75 -5.45 9.74 9.75
N VAL A 76 -6.73 9.76 10.12
CA VAL A 76 -7.73 10.66 9.54
C VAL A 76 -8.34 11.45 10.69
N ASP A 77 -8.29 12.78 10.60
CA ASP A 77 -8.71 13.70 11.67
C ASP A 77 -8.13 13.30 13.05
N ASP A 78 -6.83 13.02 13.07
CA ASP A 78 -6.04 12.60 14.24
C ASP A 78 -6.40 11.23 14.86
N GLN A 79 -7.30 10.47 14.25
CA GLN A 79 -7.60 9.08 14.62
C GLN A 79 -6.75 8.12 13.80
N VAL A 80 -6.03 7.19 14.44
CA VAL A 80 -5.29 6.13 13.71
C VAL A 80 -6.30 5.21 13.06
N VAL A 81 -6.23 5.10 11.73
CA VAL A 81 -7.13 4.28 10.91
C VAL A 81 -6.38 3.17 10.18
N TRP A 82 -5.04 3.20 10.19
CA TRP A 82 -4.18 2.15 9.65
C TRP A 82 -2.83 2.12 10.38
N PRO A 83 -2.29 0.93 10.69
CA PRO A 83 -2.96 -0.38 10.57
C PRO A 83 -4.15 -0.48 11.53
N ALA A 84 -5.04 -1.45 11.31
CA ALA A 84 -6.07 -1.78 12.29
C ALA A 84 -5.42 -2.33 13.57
N GLU A 85 -6.06 -2.18 14.74
CA GLU A 85 -5.49 -2.59 16.03
C GLU A 85 -5.12 -4.09 16.08
N ASP A 86 -5.96 -4.94 15.47
CA ASP A 86 -5.78 -6.40 15.41
C ASP A 86 -5.32 -6.87 14.01
N ASP A 87 -4.57 -6.05 13.27
CA ASP A 87 -4.08 -6.43 11.94
C ASP A 87 -3.14 -7.65 12.04
N PRO A 88 -3.42 -8.76 11.32
CA PRO A 88 -2.61 -9.97 11.39
C PRO A 88 -1.27 -9.86 10.63
N PHE A 89 -1.06 -8.80 9.86
CA PHE A 89 0.14 -8.59 9.06
C PHE A 89 1.24 -7.83 9.83
N PRO A 90 2.51 -7.94 9.41
CA PRO A 90 3.59 -7.12 9.97
C PRO A 90 3.28 -5.63 9.85
N PRO A 91 3.81 -4.78 10.74
CA PRO A 91 3.60 -3.34 10.66
C PRO A 91 3.90 -2.79 9.26
N PRO A 92 3.00 -1.97 8.70
CA PRO A 92 3.20 -1.38 7.39
C PRO A 92 4.45 -0.49 7.44
N ALA A 93 5.27 -0.55 6.38
CA ALA A 93 6.54 0.15 6.35
C ALA A 93 6.82 0.79 5.00
N LEU A 94 7.48 1.95 5.03
CA LEU A 94 8.10 2.60 3.89
C LEU A 94 9.53 2.07 3.76
N ALA A 95 9.87 1.48 2.62
CA ALA A 95 11.19 0.92 2.35
C ALA A 95 11.90 1.77 1.30
N THR A 96 12.82 2.63 1.73
CA THR A 96 13.58 3.49 0.81
C THR A 96 14.70 2.71 0.13
N SER A 97 15.02 3.12 -1.09
CA SER A 97 16.12 2.50 -1.84
C SER A 97 17.49 2.86 -1.23
N PRO A 98 18.44 1.92 -1.15
CA PRO A 98 19.80 2.25 -0.74
C PRO A 98 20.48 3.15 -1.79
N PRO A 99 21.47 3.98 -1.41
CA PRO A 99 22.20 4.83 -2.36
C PRO A 99 22.97 4.05 -3.43
N GLU A 100 23.36 2.81 -3.12
CA GLU A 100 24.14 1.92 -3.97
C GLU A 100 23.59 0.50 -3.92
N GLY A 101 23.86 -0.27 -4.98
CA GLY A 101 23.49 -1.68 -5.07
C GLY A 101 22.46 -1.98 -6.16
N PRO A 102 22.24 -3.27 -6.45
CA PRO A 102 21.27 -3.67 -7.47
C PRO A 102 19.84 -3.47 -6.97
N LEU A 103 18.99 -2.91 -7.83
CA LEU A 103 17.55 -2.82 -7.62
C LEU A 103 16.89 -4.18 -7.90
N ARG A 104 16.11 -4.68 -6.94
CA ARG A 104 15.29 -5.89 -7.06
C ARG A 104 13.86 -5.51 -7.34
N LEU A 105 13.37 -5.89 -8.51
CA LEU A 105 12.06 -5.49 -8.99
C LEU A 105 11.20 -6.73 -9.21
N ALA A 106 10.01 -6.73 -8.62
CA ALA A 106 8.92 -7.63 -8.99
C ALA A 106 8.04 -6.89 -10.00
N PHE A 107 7.65 -7.55 -11.08
CA PHE A 107 6.74 -6.95 -12.07
C PHE A 107 5.65 -7.91 -12.51
N GLY A 108 4.54 -7.34 -12.94
CA GLY A 108 3.40 -8.10 -13.45
C GLY A 108 2.38 -7.21 -14.16
N SER A 109 1.45 -7.84 -14.86
CA SER A 109 0.31 -7.22 -15.54
C SER A 109 -0.89 -8.16 -15.47
N CYS A 110 -2.03 -7.72 -16.01
CA CYS A 110 -3.19 -8.57 -16.29
C CYS A 110 -3.72 -9.33 -15.06
N ARG A 111 -3.69 -8.69 -13.89
CA ARG A 111 -4.24 -9.29 -12.68
C ARG A 111 -5.77 -9.23 -12.75
N THR A 112 -6.42 -10.37 -12.65
CA THR A 112 -7.89 -10.45 -12.56
C THR A 112 -8.35 -10.46 -11.11
N SER A 113 -9.29 -9.60 -10.76
CA SER A 113 -9.88 -9.49 -9.40
C SER A 113 -11.01 -10.49 -9.19
N VAL A 114 -10.69 -11.78 -9.29
CA VAL A 114 -11.61 -12.89 -9.01
C VAL A 114 -11.33 -13.48 -7.62
N PRO A 115 -12.31 -14.16 -6.99
CA PRO A 115 -12.08 -14.88 -5.73
C PRO A 115 -10.90 -15.85 -5.82
N HIS A 116 -10.23 -16.09 -4.69
CA HIS A 116 -9.06 -16.98 -4.61
C HIS A 116 -9.43 -18.39 -4.13
N ASP A 117 -10.53 -18.93 -4.64
CA ASP A 117 -11.04 -20.27 -4.34
C ASP A 117 -10.65 -21.30 -5.41
N ALA A 118 -10.93 -22.58 -5.15
CA ALA A 118 -10.58 -23.67 -6.05
C ALA A 118 -11.22 -23.55 -7.44
N VAL A 119 -12.44 -23.00 -7.55
CA VAL A 119 -13.15 -22.85 -8.83
C VAL A 119 -12.47 -21.80 -9.68
N HIS A 120 -12.11 -20.67 -9.09
CA HIS A 120 -11.46 -19.57 -9.80
C HIS A 120 -9.99 -19.88 -10.11
N HIS A 121 -9.30 -20.66 -9.28
CA HIS A 121 -7.95 -21.15 -9.62
C HIS A 121 -7.93 -22.02 -10.88
N LEU A 122 -8.99 -22.78 -11.17
CA LEU A 122 -9.06 -23.58 -12.40
C LEU A 122 -9.18 -22.74 -13.67
N THR A 123 -9.77 -21.55 -13.56
CA THR A 123 -10.06 -20.67 -14.71
C THR A 123 -9.03 -19.57 -14.90
N HIS A 124 -8.49 -19.03 -13.80
CA HIS A 124 -7.59 -17.86 -13.80
C HIS A 124 -6.19 -18.18 -13.22
N GLY A 125 -5.98 -19.39 -12.72
CA GLY A 125 -4.74 -19.77 -12.04
C GLY A 125 -4.64 -19.20 -10.62
N VAL A 126 -3.52 -19.48 -9.96
CA VAL A 126 -3.20 -18.91 -8.64
C VAL A 126 -2.65 -17.50 -8.83
N ASP A 127 -3.21 -16.53 -8.11
CA ASP A 127 -2.77 -15.13 -8.14
C ASP A 127 -1.34 -15.02 -7.58
N ALA A 128 -0.37 -14.84 -8.48
CA ALA A 128 1.04 -14.75 -8.14
C ALA A 128 1.36 -13.54 -7.23
N LEU A 129 0.67 -12.40 -7.43
CA LEU A 129 0.89 -11.20 -6.62
C LEU A 129 0.40 -11.44 -5.19
N ARG A 130 -0.81 -12.02 -5.03
CA ARG A 130 -1.35 -12.37 -3.71
C ARG A 130 -0.49 -13.42 -3.01
N THR A 131 -0.13 -14.50 -3.70
CA THR A 131 0.71 -15.54 -3.11
C THR A 131 2.06 -15.00 -2.67
N TYR A 132 2.68 -14.14 -3.48
CA TYR A 132 3.95 -13.53 -3.09
C TYR A 132 3.80 -12.59 -1.89
N GLY A 133 2.77 -11.73 -1.88
CA GLY A 133 2.50 -10.85 -0.74
C GLY A 133 2.25 -11.60 0.57
N LEU A 134 1.49 -12.70 0.52
CA LEU A 134 1.26 -13.56 1.68
C LEU A 134 2.53 -14.24 2.18
N ALA A 135 3.35 -14.78 1.27
CA ALA A 135 4.64 -15.39 1.62
C ALA A 135 5.56 -14.36 2.33
N LEU A 136 5.69 -13.15 1.76
CA LEU A 136 6.46 -12.07 2.39
C LEU A 136 5.91 -11.70 3.77
N SER A 137 4.58 -11.64 3.92
CA SER A 137 3.93 -11.32 5.20
C SER A 137 4.16 -12.39 6.28
N ALA A 138 4.34 -13.65 5.86
CA ALA A 138 4.71 -14.77 6.74
C ALA A 138 6.22 -14.82 7.03
N GLY A 139 7.01 -13.85 6.55
CA GLY A 139 8.45 -13.81 6.72
C GLY A 139 9.22 -14.75 5.79
N GLU A 140 8.57 -15.30 4.76
CA GLU A 140 9.26 -16.09 3.75
C GLU A 140 10.12 -15.20 2.84
N PRO A 141 11.29 -15.67 2.41
CA PRO A 141 12.17 -14.90 1.53
C PRO A 141 11.60 -14.71 0.11
N GLY A 142 10.60 -15.52 -0.28
CA GLY A 142 10.04 -15.53 -1.63
C GLY A 142 11.05 -15.89 -2.74
N PRO A 143 10.68 -15.74 -4.02
CA PRO A 143 11.51 -16.14 -5.15
C PRO A 143 12.80 -15.32 -5.30
N LEU A 144 12.86 -14.12 -4.73
CA LEU A 144 14.03 -13.24 -4.80
C LEU A 144 15.01 -13.45 -3.63
N GLY A 145 14.71 -14.32 -2.67
CA GLY A 145 15.50 -14.51 -1.45
C GLY A 145 15.30 -13.41 -0.40
N VAL A 146 14.70 -12.28 -0.80
CA VAL A 146 14.35 -11.10 -0.01
C VAL A 146 13.10 -10.43 -0.60
N ALA A 147 12.48 -9.51 0.13
CA ALA A 147 11.41 -8.67 -0.42
C ALA A 147 11.92 -7.83 -1.62
N PRO A 148 11.06 -7.54 -2.62
CA PRO A 148 11.44 -6.67 -3.72
C PRO A 148 11.54 -5.22 -3.21
N ASP A 149 12.43 -4.44 -3.83
CA ASP A 149 12.55 -3.00 -3.57
C ASP A 149 11.36 -2.24 -4.19
N LEU A 150 10.91 -2.68 -5.37
CA LEU A 150 9.78 -2.09 -6.10
C LEU A 150 8.88 -3.15 -6.72
N LEU A 151 7.57 -2.86 -6.72
CA LEU A 151 6.56 -3.57 -7.50
C LEU A 151 6.15 -2.72 -8.71
N LEU A 152 6.45 -3.20 -9.91
CA LEU A 152 6.07 -2.54 -11.16
C LEU A 152 4.85 -3.22 -11.78
N LEU A 153 3.74 -2.48 -11.84
CA LEU A 153 2.50 -2.91 -12.46
C LEU A 153 2.43 -2.34 -13.89
N LEU A 154 2.48 -3.22 -14.89
CA LEU A 154 2.66 -2.87 -16.30
C LEU A 154 1.34 -2.57 -17.05
N GLY A 155 0.21 -2.49 -16.36
CA GLY A 155 -1.11 -2.31 -16.96
C GLY A 155 -2.06 -3.49 -16.73
N ASP A 156 -3.34 -3.25 -16.98
CA ASP A 156 -4.43 -4.21 -16.79
C ASP A 156 -4.55 -4.72 -15.34
N GLN A 157 -4.51 -3.78 -14.38
CA GLN A 157 -4.76 -4.07 -12.97
C GLN A 157 -6.26 -4.17 -12.67
N VAL A 158 -7.10 -3.59 -13.54
CA VAL A 158 -8.56 -3.57 -13.45
C VAL A 158 -9.14 -3.70 -14.86
N TYR A 159 -10.03 -4.67 -15.05
CA TYR A 159 -10.82 -4.85 -16.27
C TYR A 159 -12.21 -4.25 -16.04
N ALA A 160 -12.36 -2.94 -16.30
CA ALA A 160 -13.60 -2.20 -16.00
C ALA A 160 -14.79 -2.62 -16.88
N ASP A 161 -14.52 -3.27 -18.01
CA ASP A 161 -15.48 -3.86 -18.94
C ASP A 161 -15.93 -5.27 -18.52
N SER A 162 -15.26 -5.87 -17.53
CA SER A 162 -15.52 -7.23 -17.07
C SER A 162 -15.25 -7.36 -15.56
N THR A 163 -16.05 -6.66 -14.74
CA THR A 163 -15.91 -6.67 -13.28
C THR A 163 -16.50 -7.93 -12.64
N SER A 164 -15.91 -8.35 -11.52
CA SER A 164 -16.53 -9.35 -10.65
C SER A 164 -17.72 -8.76 -9.89
N GLU A 165 -18.60 -9.61 -9.35
CA GLU A 165 -19.78 -9.17 -8.57
C GLU A 165 -19.40 -8.25 -7.39
N ALA A 166 -18.25 -8.50 -6.75
CA ALA A 166 -17.76 -7.66 -5.66
C ALA A 166 -17.25 -6.27 -6.09
N MET A 167 -17.08 -6.04 -7.40
CA MET A 167 -16.60 -4.77 -7.98
C MET A 167 -17.70 -4.02 -8.74
N GLN A 168 -18.94 -4.50 -8.69
CA GLN A 168 -20.14 -3.85 -9.24
C GLN A 168 -20.83 -3.00 -8.17
#